data_AF-A0AB32VEJ4-F1
#
_entry.id   AF-A0AB32VEJ4-F1
#
_cell.length_a   1.000
_cell.length_b   1.000
_cell.length_c   1.000
_cell.angle_alpha   90.00
_cell.angle_beta   90.00
_cell.angle_gamma   90.00
#
_symmetry.space_group_name_H-M   'P 1'
#
loop_
_entity.id
_entity.type
_entity.pdbx_description
1 polymer ?
#
loop_
_entity_poly.entity_id
_entity_poly.type
_entity_poly.pdbx_seq_one_letter_code
_entity_poly.pdbx_strand_id
1 'polypeptide(L)'
;MSHICRLPCPRFQKIPTNLLEEWRQLLPWLLHLRSRYFPPKRRFWRKVATNLITAKFELKPPPYTLNALEPHMSRQTLEYHWGKHHRTYVENLNKQIAGTELEGLPLEDIIIVSYNNGDILPAFNNAAQAWNHDFFWESMKPGGGGKPSGDLLDLIERDFGSFEQFIQEFKSAAAAQFGSGWAWLAYKANRLDVENAVNPWPSEKDKKLVVVKSPNAVNPLVWDYFPLLTIDVWEHAYYLDFQNRRPDYISMFMEKLISWEAVSARLEKAKALAAEREMEEERRKKEEEEKQTDDEAVEMYLDSDTDDSEAE
;
A
#
# COMPACT_ATOMS: atom_id res chain seq x y z
N MET A 1 -17.31 40.18 -38.78
CA MET A 1 -17.38 40.08 -37.32
C MET A 1 -16.55 38.89 -36.86
N SER A 2 -15.31 39.14 -36.41
CA SER A 2 -14.60 38.39 -35.36
C SER A 2 -13.21 39.00 -35.22
N HIS A 3 -13.00 39.69 -34.10
CA HIS A 3 -11.72 40.28 -33.72
C HIS A 3 -10.77 39.19 -33.23
N ILE A 4 -9.55 39.16 -33.78
CA ILE A 4 -8.42 38.44 -33.19
C ILE A 4 -7.49 39.48 -32.57
N CYS A 5 -7.57 39.63 -31.26
CA CYS A 5 -6.57 40.33 -30.44
C CYS A 5 -5.29 39.48 -30.41
N ARG A 6 -4.18 40.02 -30.91
CA ARG A 6 -2.83 39.52 -30.59
C ARG A 6 -2.30 40.34 -29.41
N LEU A 7 -2.14 39.71 -28.25
CA LEU A 7 -1.39 40.26 -27.12
C LEU A 7 0.13 40.01 -27.32
N PRO A 8 1.00 40.91 -26.86
CA PRO A 8 2.45 40.78 -26.97
C PRO A 8 3.04 39.86 -25.87
N CYS A 9 4.11 39.17 -26.21
CA CYS A 9 4.90 38.30 -25.33
C CYS A 9 5.64 39.11 -24.24
N PRO A 10 5.68 38.71 -22.95
CA PRO A 10 6.43 39.43 -21.94
C PRO A 10 7.93 39.16 -22.03
N ARG A 11 8.73 40.24 -22.04
CA ARG A 11 10.19 40.22 -21.87
C ARG A 11 10.54 39.69 -20.48
N PHE A 12 11.37 38.65 -20.41
CA PHE A 12 12.06 38.23 -19.20
C PHE A 12 12.95 39.36 -18.66
N GLN A 13 12.63 39.88 -17.48
CA GLN A 13 13.55 40.70 -16.69
C GLN A 13 14.60 39.78 -16.05
N LYS A 14 15.87 40.14 -16.21
CA LYS A 14 17.01 39.44 -15.58
C LYS A 14 16.95 39.66 -14.06
N ILE A 15 17.06 38.58 -13.31
CA ILE A 15 17.27 38.60 -11.85
C ILE A 15 18.65 39.22 -11.58
N PRO A 16 18.79 40.20 -10.66
CA PRO A 16 20.08 40.80 -10.34
C PRO A 16 21.01 39.78 -9.68
N THR A 17 22.24 39.73 -10.17
CA THR A 17 23.28 38.72 -9.83
C THR A 17 23.79 38.76 -8.39
N ASN A 18 23.39 39.73 -7.57
CA ASN A 18 23.89 39.88 -6.20
C ASN A 18 23.30 38.90 -5.17
N LEU A 19 22.15 38.27 -5.43
CA LEU A 19 21.56 37.31 -4.50
C LEU A 19 22.22 35.92 -4.58
N LEU A 20 22.83 35.55 -5.71
CA LEU A 20 23.49 34.24 -5.84
C LEU A 20 24.88 34.18 -5.18
N GLU A 21 25.52 35.33 -4.98
CA GLU A 21 26.83 35.42 -4.33
C GLU A 21 26.76 35.41 -2.80
N GLU A 22 25.69 35.96 -2.21
CA GLU A 22 25.48 35.90 -0.75
C GLU A 22 25.19 34.47 -0.25
N TRP A 23 24.45 33.67 -1.03
CA TRP A 23 24.20 32.26 -0.70
C TRP A 23 25.44 31.37 -0.83
N ARG A 24 26.39 31.71 -1.71
CA ARG A 24 27.66 30.99 -1.84
C ARG A 24 28.57 31.16 -0.62
N GLN A 25 28.44 32.24 0.13
CA GLN A 25 29.23 32.49 1.34
C GLN A 25 28.67 31.77 2.58
N LEU A 26 27.37 31.45 2.60
CA LEU A 26 26.72 30.74 3.71
C LEU A 26 26.73 29.21 3.58
N LEU A 27 26.92 28.68 2.36
CA LEU A 27 26.99 27.24 2.10
C LEU A 27 28.05 26.49 2.94
N PRO A 28 29.28 27.01 3.11
CA PRO A 28 30.32 26.32 3.90
C PRO A 28 29.95 26.21 5.38
N TRP A 29 29.26 27.22 5.96
CA TRP A 29 28.81 27.22 7.35
C TRP A 29 27.65 26.26 7.59
N LEU A 30 26.67 26.21 6.67
CA LEU A 30 25.54 25.27 6.75
C LEU A 30 25.99 23.80 6.60
N LEU A 31 26.99 23.54 5.76
CA LEU A 31 27.59 22.20 5.61
C LEU A 31 28.41 21.79 6.86
N HIS A 32 29.05 22.75 7.54
CA HIS A 32 29.80 22.49 8.77
C HIS A 32 28.88 22.18 9.98
N LEU A 33 27.74 22.87 10.08
CA LEU A 33 26.73 22.62 11.13
C LEU A 33 26.08 21.23 11.00
N ARG A 34 25.78 20.79 9.78
CA ARG A 34 25.21 19.45 9.52
C ARG A 34 26.19 18.33 9.87
N SER A 35 27.49 18.54 9.65
CA SER A 35 28.54 17.55 9.97
C SER A 35 28.84 17.41 11.46
N ARG A 36 28.55 18.42 12.29
CA ARG A 36 28.79 18.39 13.75
C ARG A 36 27.64 17.76 14.54
N TYR A 37 26.39 17.90 14.07
CA TYR A 37 25.22 17.39 14.79
C TYR A 37 24.62 16.09 14.20
N PHE A 38 24.99 15.69 12.98
CA PHE A 38 24.57 14.41 12.38
C PHE A 38 25.75 13.70 11.69
N PRO A 39 26.60 12.95 12.42
CA PRO A 39 27.63 12.15 11.79
C PRO A 39 27.01 11.01 10.98
N PRO A 40 27.50 10.71 9.76
CA PRO A 40 27.02 9.55 9.01
C PRO A 40 27.40 8.27 9.76
N LYS A 41 26.39 7.47 10.16
CA LYS A 41 26.59 6.16 10.77
C LYS A 41 27.37 5.27 9.79
N ARG A 42 28.65 5.04 10.07
CA ARG A 42 29.46 4.04 9.36
C ARG A 42 28.93 2.65 9.73
N ARG A 43 28.07 2.07 8.89
CA ARG A 43 27.68 0.66 8.98
C ARG A 43 28.87 -0.21 8.56
N PHE A 44 29.50 -0.84 9.53
CA PHE A 44 30.58 -1.80 9.32
C PHE A 44 29.98 -3.18 9.03
N TRP A 45 29.87 -3.56 7.77
CA TRP A 45 29.44 -4.90 7.39
C TRP A 45 30.65 -5.84 7.44
N ARG A 46 30.75 -6.67 8.48
CA ARG A 46 31.59 -7.87 8.43
C ARG A 46 30.95 -8.83 7.44
N LYS A 47 31.64 -9.14 6.34
CA LYS A 47 31.27 -10.27 5.46
C LYS A 47 31.47 -11.56 6.24
N VAL A 48 30.39 -12.11 6.79
CA VAL A 48 30.33 -13.50 7.20
C VAL A 48 29.76 -14.26 6.02
N ALA A 49 30.61 -15.06 5.36
CA ALA A 49 30.15 -16.04 4.40
C ALA A 49 29.26 -17.05 5.13
N THR A 50 27.96 -16.90 4.94
CA THR A 50 26.96 -17.86 5.40
C THR A 50 26.47 -18.59 4.16
N ASN A 51 26.39 -19.92 4.24
CA ASN A 51 25.63 -20.71 3.28
C ASN A 51 24.18 -20.20 3.31
N LEU A 52 23.85 -19.31 2.38
CA LEU A 52 22.53 -18.73 2.24
C LEU A 52 21.58 -19.82 1.78
N ILE A 53 20.76 -20.31 2.70
CA ILE A 53 19.47 -20.89 2.33
C ILE A 53 18.67 -19.71 1.75
N THR A 54 18.70 -19.57 0.43
CA THR A 54 17.94 -18.54 -0.27
C THR A 54 16.46 -18.84 -0.10
N ALA A 55 15.75 -18.07 0.74
CA ALA A 55 14.31 -18.13 0.85
C ALA A 55 13.70 -17.58 -0.45
N LYS A 56 13.36 -18.47 -1.38
CA LYS A 56 12.64 -18.13 -2.62
C LYS A 56 11.15 -18.18 -2.36
N PHE A 57 10.40 -17.26 -2.96
CA PHE A 57 8.94 -17.35 -2.97
C PHE A 57 8.50 -18.56 -3.79
N GLU A 58 7.56 -19.32 -3.25
CA GLU A 58 6.94 -20.47 -3.93
C GLU A 58 5.57 -20.09 -4.49
N LEU A 59 5.21 -20.69 -5.63
CA LEU A 59 3.88 -20.52 -6.19
C LEU A 59 2.87 -21.32 -5.34
N LYS A 60 2.11 -20.61 -4.50
CA LYS A 60 1.07 -21.24 -3.69
C LYS A 60 -0.08 -21.72 -4.58
N PRO A 61 -0.56 -22.96 -4.44
CA PRO A 61 -1.75 -23.40 -5.15
C PRO A 61 -3.00 -22.67 -4.62
N PRO A 62 -4.05 -22.49 -5.45
CA PRO A 62 -5.34 -22.01 -4.95
C PRO A 62 -5.87 -22.97 -3.86
N PRO A 63 -6.72 -22.49 -2.93
CA PRO A 63 -7.26 -23.30 -1.82
C PRO A 63 -8.32 -24.33 -2.27
N TYR A 64 -8.40 -24.62 -3.57
CA TYR A 64 -9.35 -25.53 -4.20
C TYR A 64 -8.75 -26.11 -5.49
N THR A 65 -9.33 -27.19 -6.01
CA THR A 65 -8.88 -27.78 -7.28
C THR A 65 -9.19 -26.85 -8.45
N LEU A 66 -8.40 -26.91 -9.53
CA LEU A 66 -8.50 -25.95 -10.64
C LEU A 66 -9.86 -25.96 -11.38
N ASN A 67 -10.66 -27.01 -11.23
CA ASN A 67 -12.02 -27.10 -11.78
C ASN A 67 -13.13 -26.81 -10.76
N ALA A 68 -12.80 -26.49 -9.50
CA ALA A 68 -13.78 -26.37 -8.43
C ALA A 68 -14.68 -25.12 -8.56
N LEU A 69 -14.29 -24.16 -9.40
CA LEU A 69 -15.08 -22.96 -9.68
C LEU A 69 -15.95 -23.08 -10.94
N GLU A 70 -15.98 -24.23 -11.59
CA GLU A 70 -16.89 -24.45 -12.72
C GLU A 70 -18.36 -24.46 -12.27
N PRO A 71 -19.30 -23.98 -13.12
CA PRO A 71 -19.11 -23.45 -14.48
C PRO A 71 -18.82 -21.94 -14.52
N HIS A 72 -18.48 -21.34 -13.39
CA HIS A 72 -18.43 -19.90 -13.18
C HIS A 72 -17.06 -19.30 -13.58
N MET A 73 -15.98 -20.04 -13.35
CA MET A 73 -14.66 -19.79 -13.91
C MET A 73 -14.11 -21.12 -14.41
N SER A 74 -13.71 -21.20 -15.68
CA SER A 74 -13.32 -22.47 -16.27
C SER A 74 -12.01 -22.98 -15.70
N ARG A 75 -11.83 -24.31 -15.68
CA ARG A 75 -10.53 -24.92 -15.39
C ARG A 75 -9.43 -24.34 -16.27
N GLN A 76 -9.73 -24.07 -17.54
CA GLN A 76 -8.77 -23.47 -18.48
C GLN A 76 -8.31 -22.10 -18.00
N THR A 77 -9.21 -21.22 -17.55
CA THR A 77 -8.85 -19.94 -16.95
C THR A 77 -7.89 -20.13 -15.77
N LEU A 78 -8.15 -21.07 -14.86
CA LEU A 78 -7.24 -21.35 -13.73
C LEU A 78 -5.86 -21.87 -14.17
N GLU A 79 -5.81 -22.77 -15.14
CA GLU A 79 -4.54 -23.31 -15.67
C GLU A 79 -3.66 -22.22 -16.29
N TYR A 80 -4.25 -21.23 -16.98
CA TYR A 80 -3.51 -20.10 -17.52
C TYR A 80 -3.21 -19.05 -16.46
N HIS A 81 -4.22 -18.61 -15.71
CA HIS A 81 -4.12 -17.50 -14.77
C HIS A 81 -3.22 -17.84 -13.57
N TRP A 82 -3.45 -18.96 -12.89
CA TRP A 82 -2.55 -19.44 -11.84
C TRP A 82 -1.31 -20.12 -12.43
N GLY A 83 -1.51 -21.07 -13.35
CA GLY A 83 -0.44 -21.95 -13.80
C GLY A 83 0.61 -21.28 -14.72
N LYS A 84 0.26 -20.17 -15.39
CA LYS A 84 1.18 -19.41 -16.26
C LYS A 84 1.43 -18.00 -15.76
N HIS A 85 0.40 -17.17 -15.63
CA HIS A 85 0.58 -15.75 -15.27
C HIS A 85 1.15 -15.60 -13.86
N HIS A 86 0.47 -16.16 -12.85
CA HIS A 86 0.93 -16.11 -11.47
C HIS A 86 2.32 -16.75 -11.28
N ARG A 87 2.53 -17.95 -11.86
CA ARG A 87 3.85 -18.60 -11.90
C ARG A 87 4.94 -17.67 -12.41
N THR A 88 4.70 -16.99 -13.52
CA THR A 88 5.69 -16.10 -14.16
C THR A 88 6.05 -14.93 -13.25
N TYR A 89 5.08 -14.35 -12.53
CA TYR A 89 5.36 -13.28 -11.56
C TYR A 89 6.27 -13.78 -10.44
N VAL A 90 5.97 -14.94 -9.84
CA VAL A 90 6.79 -15.53 -8.77
C VAL A 90 8.21 -15.85 -9.26
N GLU A 91 8.34 -16.48 -10.43
CA GLU A 91 9.65 -16.82 -11.00
C GLU A 91 10.48 -15.57 -11.33
N ASN A 92 9.86 -14.52 -11.88
CA ASN A 92 10.55 -13.28 -12.20
C ASN A 92 10.91 -12.48 -10.94
N LEU A 93 10.03 -12.44 -9.94
CA LEU A 93 10.34 -11.82 -8.65
C LEU A 93 11.60 -12.43 -8.04
N ASN A 94 11.65 -13.76 -7.95
CA ASN A 94 12.80 -14.48 -7.41
C ASN A 94 14.11 -14.16 -8.16
N LYS A 95 14.05 -13.98 -9.48
CA LYS A 95 15.22 -13.56 -10.28
C LYS A 95 15.62 -12.11 -9.99
N GLN A 96 14.66 -11.22 -9.78
CA GLN A 96 14.89 -9.79 -9.54
C GLN A 96 15.46 -9.50 -8.15
N ILE A 97 15.06 -10.26 -7.13
CA ILE A 97 15.49 -10.00 -5.75
C ILE A 97 16.77 -10.74 -5.36
N ALA A 98 17.16 -11.80 -6.08
CA ALA A 98 18.34 -12.58 -5.77
C ALA A 98 19.62 -11.72 -5.70
N GLY A 99 20.32 -11.77 -4.58
CA GLY A 99 21.54 -10.99 -4.32
C GLY A 99 21.30 -9.50 -4.06
N THR A 100 20.04 -9.07 -3.91
CA THR A 100 19.67 -7.68 -3.57
C THR A 100 19.31 -7.55 -2.08
N GLU A 101 19.15 -6.32 -1.60
CA GLU A 101 18.65 -6.06 -0.23
C GLU A 101 17.20 -6.48 0.01
N LEU A 102 16.46 -6.78 -1.07
CA LEU A 102 15.08 -7.28 -1.00
C LEU A 102 15.03 -8.80 -0.76
N GLU A 103 16.16 -9.50 -0.90
CA GLU A 103 16.22 -10.95 -0.68
C GLU A 103 15.93 -11.30 0.78
N GLY A 104 14.95 -12.18 1.01
CA GLY A 104 14.55 -12.63 2.34
C GLY A 104 13.60 -11.69 3.09
N LEU A 105 13.22 -10.54 2.52
CA LEU A 105 12.14 -9.73 3.07
C LEU A 105 10.76 -10.41 2.85
N PRO A 106 9.79 -10.18 3.74
CA PRO A 106 8.39 -10.50 3.48
C PRO A 106 7.89 -9.88 2.17
N LEU A 107 6.94 -10.55 1.50
CA LEU A 107 6.44 -10.09 0.20
C LEU A 107 5.82 -8.70 0.27
N GLU A 108 5.05 -8.44 1.34
CA GLU A 108 4.43 -7.16 1.65
C GLU A 108 5.47 -6.03 1.79
N ASP A 109 6.59 -6.31 2.48
CA ASP A 109 7.67 -5.33 2.67
C ASP A 109 8.36 -5.02 1.34
N ILE A 110 8.59 -6.04 0.50
CA ILE A 110 9.13 -5.85 -0.85
C ILE A 110 8.21 -4.93 -1.65
N ILE A 111 6.89 -5.13 -1.59
CA ILE A 111 5.91 -4.31 -2.31
C ILE A 111 5.99 -2.85 -1.85
N ILE A 112 5.99 -2.61 -0.54
CA ILE A 112 6.02 -1.25 0.02
C ILE A 112 7.33 -0.54 -0.36
N VAL A 113 8.48 -1.20 -0.17
CA VAL A 113 9.79 -0.64 -0.50
C VAL A 113 9.93 -0.37 -2.00
N SER A 114 9.52 -1.32 -2.83
CA SER A 114 9.67 -1.20 -4.28
C SER A 114 8.63 -0.30 -4.95
N TYR A 115 7.54 0.08 -4.27
CA TYR A 115 6.63 1.10 -4.76
C TYR A 115 7.29 2.49 -4.78
N ASN A 116 8.15 2.77 -3.79
CA ASN A 116 9.00 3.97 -3.73
C ASN A 116 8.23 5.27 -4.04
N ASN A 117 7.17 5.54 -3.28
CA ASN A 117 6.29 6.70 -3.45
C ASN A 117 5.73 6.88 -4.88
N GLY A 118 5.57 5.80 -5.64
CA GLY A 118 5.13 5.80 -7.03
C GLY A 118 6.26 5.86 -8.07
N ASP A 119 7.52 6.08 -7.66
CA ASP A 119 8.71 5.90 -8.51
C ASP A 119 9.16 4.45 -8.50
N ILE A 120 8.31 3.62 -9.10
CA ILE A 120 8.32 2.16 -9.02
C ILE A 120 9.69 1.56 -9.37
N LEU A 121 10.24 0.77 -8.45
CA LEU A 121 11.45 -0.03 -8.66
C LEU A 121 11.14 -1.32 -9.45
N PRO A 122 12.14 -1.93 -10.13
CA PRO A 122 11.91 -3.07 -11.03
C PRO A 122 11.20 -4.29 -10.42
N ALA A 123 11.37 -4.53 -9.11
CA ALA A 123 10.79 -5.68 -8.41
C ALA A 123 9.27 -5.54 -8.15
N PHE A 124 8.76 -4.30 -8.11
CA PHE A 124 7.39 -4.01 -7.65
C PHE A 124 6.32 -4.75 -8.43
N ASN A 125 6.37 -4.70 -9.76
CA ASN A 125 5.30 -5.28 -10.57
C ASN A 125 5.17 -6.79 -10.34
N ASN A 126 6.29 -7.52 -10.21
CA ASN A 126 6.24 -8.96 -9.95
C ASN A 126 5.90 -9.26 -8.48
N ALA A 127 6.40 -8.47 -7.53
CA ALA A 127 6.08 -8.61 -6.11
C ALA A 127 4.58 -8.41 -5.86
N ALA A 128 4.06 -7.28 -6.33
CA ALA A 128 2.67 -6.91 -6.15
C ALA A 128 1.74 -7.84 -6.93
N GLN A 129 2.08 -8.24 -8.16
CA GLN A 129 1.24 -9.22 -8.88
C GLN A 129 1.25 -10.59 -8.19
N ALA A 130 2.38 -11.09 -7.67
CA ALA A 130 2.39 -12.34 -6.91
C ALA A 130 1.44 -12.26 -5.70
N TRP A 131 1.52 -11.17 -4.93
CA TRP A 131 0.65 -10.96 -3.78
C TRP A 131 -0.83 -10.80 -4.17
N ASN A 132 -1.13 -10.01 -5.22
CA ASN A 132 -2.50 -9.79 -5.68
C ASN A 132 -3.16 -11.10 -6.09
N HIS A 133 -2.42 -12.00 -6.75
CA HIS A 133 -2.96 -13.28 -7.19
C HIS A 133 -3.14 -14.26 -6.02
N ASP A 134 -2.18 -14.38 -5.10
CA ASP A 134 -2.37 -15.12 -3.84
C ASP A 134 -3.67 -14.68 -3.15
N PHE A 135 -3.85 -13.37 -3.01
CA PHE A 135 -5.02 -12.77 -2.39
C PHE A 135 -6.32 -13.02 -3.17
N PHE A 136 -6.27 -13.01 -4.50
CA PHE A 136 -7.40 -13.26 -5.40
C PHE A 136 -7.91 -14.70 -5.31
N TRP A 137 -7.01 -15.70 -5.26
CA TRP A 137 -7.42 -17.10 -5.11
C TRP A 137 -8.13 -17.35 -3.78
N GLU A 138 -7.63 -16.76 -2.71
CA GLU A 138 -8.27 -16.81 -1.39
C GLU A 138 -9.57 -16.00 -1.30
N SER A 139 -9.79 -15.06 -2.23
CA SER A 139 -11.03 -14.26 -2.29
C SER A 139 -12.21 -15.05 -2.87
N MET A 140 -11.95 -16.24 -3.43
CA MET A 140 -12.95 -17.10 -4.03
C MET A 140 -13.10 -18.43 -3.30
N LYS A 141 -14.26 -19.08 -3.45
CA LYS A 141 -14.47 -20.47 -3.06
C LYS A 141 -15.51 -21.18 -3.94
N PRO A 142 -15.48 -22.52 -4.03
CA PRO A 142 -16.57 -23.31 -4.59
C PRO A 142 -17.87 -23.03 -3.83
N GLY A 143 -18.97 -22.77 -4.55
CA GLY A 143 -20.25 -22.41 -3.93
C GLY A 143 -20.23 -21.07 -3.17
N GLY A 144 -19.39 -20.13 -3.61
CA GLY A 144 -19.32 -18.79 -3.05
C GLY A 144 -20.47 -17.88 -3.48
N GLY A 145 -20.26 -16.58 -3.30
CA GLY A 145 -21.27 -15.55 -3.53
C GLY A 145 -22.27 -15.42 -2.38
N GLY A 146 -23.48 -14.97 -2.69
CA GLY A 146 -24.48 -14.63 -1.67
C GLY A 146 -24.15 -13.33 -0.93
N LYS A 147 -24.59 -13.21 0.32
CA LYS A 147 -24.34 -12.05 1.18
C LYS A 147 -23.41 -12.42 2.35
N PRO A 148 -22.55 -11.49 2.82
CA PRO A 148 -21.86 -11.66 4.09
C PRO A 148 -22.86 -11.60 5.25
N SER A 149 -22.38 -11.88 6.46
CA SER A 149 -23.16 -11.78 7.70
C SER A 149 -22.28 -11.24 8.83
N GLY A 150 -22.92 -10.92 9.97
CA GLY A 150 -22.24 -10.40 11.15
C GLY A 150 -21.57 -9.05 10.89
N ASP A 151 -20.46 -8.80 11.58
CA ASP A 151 -19.75 -7.52 11.60
C ASP A 151 -19.42 -6.98 10.19
N LEU A 152 -19.07 -7.85 9.24
CA LEU A 152 -18.81 -7.43 7.86
C LEU A 152 -20.06 -6.84 7.18
N LEU A 153 -21.24 -7.46 7.36
CA LEU A 153 -22.48 -6.92 6.79
C LEU A 153 -22.85 -5.60 7.47
N ASP A 154 -22.73 -5.53 8.80
CA ASP A 154 -23.03 -4.32 9.57
C ASP A 154 -22.14 -3.13 9.12
N LEU A 155 -20.85 -3.36 8.91
CA LEU A 155 -19.94 -2.33 8.39
C LEU A 155 -20.26 -1.95 6.94
N ILE A 156 -20.66 -2.91 6.10
CA ILE A 156 -21.09 -2.62 4.73
C ILE A 156 -22.33 -1.71 4.75
N GLU A 157 -23.35 -2.05 5.55
CA GLU A 157 -24.58 -1.26 5.64
C GLU A 157 -24.31 0.12 6.24
N ARG A 158 -23.39 0.22 7.22
CA ARG A 158 -22.97 1.50 7.79
C ARG A 158 -22.29 2.41 6.76
N ASP A 159 -21.36 1.88 5.99
CA ASP A 159 -20.47 2.70 5.14
C ASP A 159 -21.03 2.95 3.74
N PHE A 160 -21.81 2.01 3.21
CA PHE A 160 -22.40 2.08 1.87
C PHE A 160 -23.92 2.22 1.90
N GLY A 161 -24.55 2.28 3.08
CA GLY A 161 -26.00 2.40 3.26
C GLY A 161 -26.78 1.09 3.09
N SER A 162 -26.34 0.19 2.20
CA SER A 162 -26.89 -1.17 2.05
C SER A 162 -25.90 -2.08 1.33
N PHE A 163 -26.09 -3.39 1.45
CA PHE A 163 -25.32 -4.37 0.67
C PHE A 163 -25.48 -4.15 -0.85
N GLU A 164 -26.69 -3.85 -1.31
CA GLU A 164 -26.98 -3.60 -2.73
C GLU A 164 -26.23 -2.37 -3.27
N GLN A 165 -26.17 -1.29 -2.49
CA GLN A 165 -25.39 -0.10 -2.85
C GLN A 165 -23.89 -0.39 -2.90
N PHE A 166 -23.37 -1.16 -1.93
CA PHE A 166 -21.98 -1.64 -1.97
C PHE A 166 -21.70 -2.47 -3.24
N ILE A 167 -22.56 -3.44 -3.58
CA ILE A 167 -22.41 -4.25 -4.79
C ILE A 167 -22.38 -3.35 -6.03
N GLN A 168 -23.27 -2.36 -6.11
CA GLN A 168 -23.33 -1.44 -7.25
C GLN A 168 -22.04 -0.60 -7.35
N GLU A 169 -21.52 -0.10 -6.24
CA GLU A 169 -20.27 0.68 -6.18
C GLU A 169 -19.06 -0.18 -6.58
N PHE A 170 -18.94 -1.39 -6.01
CA PHE A 170 -17.87 -2.33 -6.32
C PHE A 170 -17.88 -2.75 -7.80
N LYS A 171 -19.05 -3.12 -8.34
CA LYS A 171 -19.21 -3.45 -9.77
C LYS A 171 -18.82 -2.27 -10.66
N SER A 172 -19.21 -1.06 -10.28
CA SER A 172 -18.88 0.16 -11.04
C SER A 172 -17.39 0.46 -11.01
N ALA A 173 -16.72 0.30 -9.87
CA ALA A 173 -15.26 0.48 -9.75
C ALA A 173 -14.49 -0.51 -10.64
N ALA A 174 -14.87 -1.80 -10.60
CA ALA A 174 -14.28 -2.85 -11.44
C ALA A 174 -14.49 -2.61 -12.94
N ALA A 175 -15.70 -2.20 -13.35
CA ALA A 175 -16.00 -1.89 -14.75
C ALA A 175 -15.26 -0.63 -15.23
N ALA A 176 -15.16 0.40 -14.38
CA ALA A 176 -14.56 1.69 -14.73
C ALA A 176 -13.02 1.69 -14.67
N GLN A 177 -12.37 0.61 -14.25
CA GLN A 177 -10.92 0.48 -14.35
C GLN A 177 -10.52 0.33 -15.81
N PHE A 178 -9.97 1.38 -16.42
CA PHE A 178 -9.55 1.31 -17.81
C PHE A 178 -8.25 0.51 -17.96
N GLY A 179 -8.21 -0.37 -18.96
CA GLY A 179 -7.09 -1.30 -19.16
C GLY A 179 -7.00 -2.36 -18.06
N SER A 180 -5.77 -2.70 -17.71
CA SER A 180 -5.41 -3.69 -16.69
C SER A 180 -5.48 -3.10 -15.28
N GLY A 181 -5.93 -3.91 -14.33
CA GLY A 181 -5.98 -3.50 -12.93
C GLY A 181 -6.86 -4.38 -12.06
N TRP A 182 -7.23 -3.84 -10.92
CA TRP A 182 -7.94 -4.54 -9.86
C TRP A 182 -9.02 -3.63 -9.26
N ALA A 183 -10.05 -4.22 -8.68
CA ALA A 183 -10.96 -3.51 -7.78
C ALA A 183 -10.96 -4.17 -6.40
N TRP A 184 -11.02 -3.35 -5.36
CA TRP A 184 -10.78 -3.76 -3.98
C TRP A 184 -11.88 -3.24 -3.07
N LEU A 185 -12.26 -4.07 -2.10
CA LEU A 185 -12.84 -3.62 -0.84
C LEU A 185 -11.68 -3.60 0.16
N ALA A 186 -11.48 -2.47 0.82
CA ALA A 186 -10.43 -2.33 1.82
C ALA A 186 -10.97 -1.66 3.09
N TYR A 187 -10.36 -1.97 4.22
CA TYR A 187 -10.58 -1.27 5.48
C TYR A 187 -9.53 -0.16 5.63
N LYS A 188 -10.00 1.08 5.64
CA LYS A 188 -9.18 2.27 5.88
C LYS A 188 -9.14 2.55 7.38
N ALA A 189 -8.06 2.13 8.02
CA ALA A 189 -7.86 2.30 9.45
C ALA A 189 -7.23 3.67 9.82
N ASN A 190 -6.42 4.26 8.94
CA ASN A 190 -5.53 5.37 9.29
C ASN A 190 -5.86 6.71 8.60
N ARG A 191 -5.51 7.80 9.29
CA ARG A 191 -5.62 9.22 8.93
C ARG A 191 -4.33 9.80 8.33
N LEU A 192 -3.19 9.13 8.48
CA LEU A 192 -1.86 9.67 8.18
C LEU A 192 -1.45 9.59 6.70
N ASP A 193 -0.69 10.59 6.24
CA ASP A 193 0.14 10.56 5.04
C ASP A 193 1.20 9.47 5.22
N VAL A 194 0.99 8.32 4.58
CA VAL A 194 2.07 7.35 4.37
C VAL A 194 3.03 8.03 3.39
N GLU A 195 4.31 8.17 3.73
CA GLU A 195 5.30 8.81 2.84
C GLU A 195 5.20 8.27 1.40
N ASN A 196 4.95 6.96 1.29
CA ASN A 196 4.83 6.21 0.05
C ASN A 196 3.47 6.29 -0.67
N ALA A 197 2.49 7.05 -0.19
CA ALA A 197 1.16 7.08 -0.78
C ALA A 197 0.77 8.50 -1.21
N VAL A 198 0.76 8.76 -2.52
CA VAL A 198 -0.07 9.86 -3.07
C VAL A 198 -1.52 9.40 -3.01
N ASN A 199 -2.14 9.51 -1.84
CA ASN A 199 -3.53 9.16 -1.60
C ASN A 199 -4.40 10.43 -1.50
N PRO A 200 -5.72 10.36 -1.71
CA PRO A 200 -6.61 11.49 -1.50
C PRO A 200 -6.55 11.97 -0.05
N TRP A 201 -6.63 13.30 0.13
CA TRP A 201 -6.60 13.99 1.42
C TRP A 201 -7.48 13.31 2.49
N PRO A 202 -7.00 13.21 3.75
CA PRO A 202 -7.76 12.62 4.85
C PRO A 202 -9.15 13.26 5.01
N SER A 203 -10.20 12.45 5.19
CA SER A 203 -11.55 12.90 5.56
C SER A 203 -11.88 12.40 6.97
N GLU A 204 -12.61 13.18 7.78
CA GLU A 204 -12.92 12.99 9.22
C GLU A 204 -13.60 11.66 9.65
N LYS A 205 -13.74 10.66 8.79
CA LYS A 205 -14.36 9.37 9.11
C LYS A 205 -13.37 8.23 8.91
N ASP A 206 -12.55 7.99 9.92
CA ASP A 206 -11.61 6.86 10.03
C ASP A 206 -12.36 5.55 10.36
N LYS A 207 -11.69 4.39 10.20
CA LYS A 207 -12.23 3.05 10.48
C LYS A 207 -13.43 2.66 9.61
N LYS A 208 -13.32 2.90 8.30
CA LYS A 208 -14.39 2.61 7.32
C LYS A 208 -13.95 1.67 6.21
N LEU A 209 -14.92 0.99 5.63
CA LEU A 209 -14.79 0.30 4.36
C LEU A 209 -14.75 1.29 3.21
N VAL A 210 -13.91 1.00 2.23
CA VAL A 210 -13.79 1.77 0.98
C VAL A 210 -13.72 0.83 -0.21
N VAL A 211 -14.36 1.24 -1.31
CA VAL A 211 -14.13 0.63 -2.63
C VAL A 211 -13.08 1.45 -3.36
N VAL A 212 -12.01 0.81 -3.82
CA VAL A 212 -10.96 1.44 -4.62
C VAL A 212 -10.64 0.59 -5.85
N LYS A 213 -10.21 1.23 -6.93
CA LYS A 213 -9.66 0.53 -8.10
C LYS A 213 -8.21 0.95 -8.30
N SER A 214 -7.40 0.07 -8.85
CA SER A 214 -5.98 0.31 -9.02
C SER A 214 -5.49 -0.13 -10.40
N PRO A 215 -4.55 0.61 -11.02
CA PRO A 215 -3.99 0.23 -12.30
C PRO A 215 -2.92 -0.84 -12.15
N ASN A 216 -2.82 -1.71 -13.16
CA ASN A 216 -1.75 -2.70 -13.29
C ASN A 216 -1.58 -3.56 -12.03
N ALA A 217 -0.43 -3.43 -11.35
CA ALA A 217 -0.05 -4.22 -10.18
C ALA A 217 -0.35 -3.54 -8.85
N VAL A 218 -0.72 -2.26 -8.86
CA VAL A 218 -0.92 -1.47 -7.64
C VAL A 218 -1.99 -2.13 -6.78
N ASN A 219 -1.77 -2.18 -5.47
CA ASN A 219 -2.72 -2.71 -4.50
C ASN A 219 -2.79 -1.82 -3.26
N PRO A 220 -3.81 -1.96 -2.39
CA PRO A 220 -4.01 -1.02 -1.29
C PRO A 220 -2.95 -1.07 -0.18
N LEU A 221 -2.01 -2.03 -0.19
CA LEU A 221 -0.91 -2.07 0.79
C LEU A 221 -0.01 -0.83 0.67
N VAL A 222 0.22 -0.35 -0.56
CA VAL A 222 1.06 0.85 -0.79
C VAL A 222 0.40 2.14 -0.29
N TRP A 223 -0.86 2.06 0.13
CA TRP A 223 -1.66 3.14 0.66
C TRP A 223 -1.94 2.98 2.17
N ASP A 224 -1.32 2.00 2.82
CA ASP A 224 -1.58 1.58 4.21
C ASP A 224 -3.06 1.26 4.49
N TYR A 225 -3.75 0.71 3.48
CA TYR A 225 -5.10 0.19 3.65
C TYR A 225 -5.02 -1.33 3.82
N PHE A 226 -5.97 -1.90 4.55
CA PHE A 226 -6.07 -3.35 4.69
C PHE A 226 -6.99 -3.93 3.60
N PRO A 227 -6.47 -4.64 2.59
CA PRO A 227 -7.31 -5.22 1.55
C PRO A 227 -8.15 -6.36 2.13
N LEU A 228 -9.45 -6.40 1.78
CA LEU A 228 -10.40 -7.42 2.27
C LEU A 228 -10.89 -8.34 1.15
N LEU A 229 -11.24 -7.76 0.00
CA LEU A 229 -11.69 -8.46 -1.20
C LEU A 229 -11.03 -7.86 -2.43
N THR A 230 -10.71 -8.67 -3.43
CA THR A 230 -10.27 -8.18 -4.75
C THR A 230 -10.94 -8.93 -5.89
N ILE A 231 -11.02 -8.27 -7.04
CA ILE A 231 -11.33 -8.89 -8.33
C ILE A 231 -10.26 -8.46 -9.35
N ASP A 232 -9.71 -9.44 -10.07
CA ASP A 232 -8.79 -9.20 -11.19
C ASP A 232 -9.60 -8.76 -12.42
N VAL A 233 -9.34 -7.56 -12.95
CA VAL A 233 -9.97 -7.08 -14.19
C VAL A 233 -8.97 -6.94 -15.34
N TRP A 234 -7.80 -7.58 -15.23
CA TRP A 234 -6.98 -7.90 -16.38
C TRP A 234 -7.72 -8.86 -17.30
N GLU A 235 -7.58 -8.68 -18.62
CA GLU A 235 -8.30 -9.52 -19.59
C GLU A 235 -8.00 -11.01 -19.42
N HIS A 236 -6.77 -11.39 -19.05
CA HIS A 236 -6.44 -12.81 -18.82
C HIS A 236 -7.30 -13.49 -17.75
N ALA A 237 -7.91 -12.74 -16.83
CA ALA A 237 -8.74 -13.28 -15.75
C ALA A 237 -10.13 -13.72 -16.22
N TYR A 238 -10.60 -13.22 -17.38
CA TYR A 238 -11.96 -13.46 -17.83
C TYR A 238 -12.11 -13.69 -19.33
N TYR A 239 -11.10 -13.43 -20.17
CA TYR A 239 -11.28 -13.40 -21.63
C TYR A 239 -11.65 -14.77 -22.22
N LEU A 240 -11.15 -15.85 -21.63
CA LEU A 240 -11.49 -17.22 -22.07
C LEU A 240 -12.97 -17.55 -21.81
N ASP A 241 -13.54 -17.03 -20.73
CA ASP A 241 -14.91 -17.34 -20.29
C ASP A 241 -15.94 -16.29 -20.75
N PHE A 242 -15.55 -15.02 -20.87
CA PHE A 242 -16.46 -13.88 -21.10
C PHE A 242 -16.06 -12.97 -22.28
N GLN A 243 -14.85 -13.14 -22.84
CA GLN A 243 -14.31 -12.27 -23.90
C GLN A 243 -14.38 -10.79 -23.50
N ASN A 244 -15.03 -9.93 -24.28
CA ASN A 244 -15.16 -8.50 -23.98
C ASN A 244 -16.19 -8.18 -22.89
N ARG A 245 -16.96 -9.16 -22.40
CA ARG A 245 -18.08 -8.96 -21.47
C ARG A 245 -17.61 -8.89 -20.02
N ARG A 246 -16.69 -7.96 -19.73
CA ARG A 246 -16.20 -7.70 -18.36
C ARG A 246 -17.34 -7.48 -17.35
N PRO A 247 -18.43 -6.74 -17.65
CA PRO A 247 -19.55 -6.59 -16.71
C PRO A 247 -20.23 -7.91 -16.30
N ASP A 248 -20.31 -8.87 -17.22
CA ASP A 248 -20.89 -10.19 -16.96
C ASP A 248 -19.97 -11.00 -16.04
N TYR A 249 -18.65 -10.97 -16.30
CA TYR A 249 -17.64 -11.57 -15.42
C TYR A 249 -17.71 -11.01 -14.00
N ILE A 250 -17.74 -9.68 -13.86
CA ILE A 250 -17.81 -9.02 -12.55
C ILE A 250 -19.10 -9.46 -11.84
N SER A 251 -20.24 -9.48 -12.53
CA SER A 251 -21.51 -9.88 -11.91
C SER A 251 -21.49 -11.33 -11.45
N MET A 252 -20.98 -12.23 -12.29
CA MET A 252 -20.80 -13.64 -11.96
C MET A 252 -19.88 -13.82 -10.74
N PHE A 253 -18.74 -13.12 -10.71
CA PHE A 253 -17.79 -13.19 -9.59
C PHE A 253 -18.47 -12.84 -8.27
N MET A 254 -19.20 -11.71 -8.23
CA MET A 254 -19.90 -11.26 -7.01
C MET A 254 -20.97 -12.25 -6.57
N GLU A 255 -21.69 -12.85 -7.53
CA GLU A 255 -22.87 -13.67 -7.25
C GLU A 255 -22.53 -15.12 -6.91
N LYS A 256 -21.37 -15.64 -7.37
CA LYS A 256 -21.07 -17.08 -7.35
C LYS A 256 -19.71 -17.47 -6.80
N LEU A 257 -18.74 -16.55 -6.73
CA LEU A 257 -17.36 -16.93 -6.44
C LEU A 257 -16.86 -16.42 -5.09
N ILE A 258 -17.33 -15.26 -4.60
CA ILE A 258 -16.78 -14.63 -3.40
C ILE A 258 -16.83 -15.56 -2.18
N SER A 259 -15.69 -15.65 -1.47
CA SER A 259 -15.61 -16.23 -0.14
C SER A 259 -15.82 -15.15 0.92
N TRP A 260 -17.07 -14.89 1.32
CA TRP A 260 -17.36 -13.91 2.37
C TRP A 260 -16.71 -14.26 3.72
N GLU A 261 -16.48 -15.55 3.99
CA GLU A 261 -15.73 -16.01 5.16
C GLU A 261 -14.28 -15.52 5.16
N ALA A 262 -13.61 -15.57 4.00
CA ALA A 262 -12.26 -15.03 3.87
C ALA A 262 -12.23 -13.52 4.05
N VAL A 263 -13.22 -12.80 3.49
CA VAL A 263 -13.37 -11.34 3.65
C VAL A 263 -13.59 -10.99 5.13
N SER A 264 -14.49 -11.69 5.83
CA SER A 264 -14.72 -11.48 7.26
C SER A 264 -13.47 -11.78 8.10
N ALA A 265 -12.77 -12.87 7.84
CA ALA A 265 -11.53 -13.20 8.55
C ALA A 265 -10.43 -12.14 8.35
N ARG A 266 -10.35 -11.54 7.16
CA ARG A 266 -9.44 -10.42 6.89
C ARG A 266 -9.87 -9.15 7.60
N LEU A 267 -11.18 -8.87 7.71
CA LEU A 267 -11.70 -7.73 8.45
C LEU A 267 -11.34 -7.81 9.93
N GLU A 268 -11.53 -8.98 10.56
CA GLU A 268 -11.17 -9.18 11.97
C GLU A 268 -9.67 -8.94 12.20
N LYS A 269 -8.81 -9.49 11.33
CA LYS A 269 -7.37 -9.24 11.38
C LYS A 269 -7.04 -7.75 11.19
N ALA A 270 -7.70 -7.07 10.25
CA ALA A 270 -7.49 -5.65 9.98
C ALA A 270 -7.86 -4.79 11.19
N LYS A 271 -9.00 -5.08 11.85
CA LYS A 271 -9.43 -4.38 13.07
C LYS A 271 -8.47 -4.64 14.23
N ALA A 272 -8.00 -5.88 14.42
CA ALA A 272 -7.02 -6.21 15.44
C ALA A 272 -5.69 -5.47 15.24
N LEU A 273 -5.13 -5.51 14.02
CA LEU A 273 -3.90 -4.80 13.69
C LEU A 273 -4.04 -3.28 13.82
N ALA A 274 -5.19 -2.72 13.46
CA ALA A 274 -5.47 -1.30 13.66
C ALA A 274 -5.49 -0.94 15.16
N ALA A 275 -6.13 -1.76 16.00
CA ALA A 275 -6.16 -1.55 17.44
C ALA A 275 -4.76 -1.68 18.08
N GLU A 276 -3.97 -2.67 17.67
CA GLU A 276 -2.58 -2.84 18.12
C GLU A 276 -1.71 -1.63 17.77
N ARG A 277 -1.85 -1.10 16.54
CA ARG A 277 -1.14 0.11 16.10
C ARG A 277 -1.53 1.34 16.92
N GLU A 278 -2.82 1.51 17.21
CA GLU A 278 -3.31 2.61 18.05
C GLU A 278 -2.74 2.52 19.48
N MET A 279 -2.74 1.34 20.09
CA MET A 279 -2.16 1.12 21.41
C MET A 279 -0.66 1.40 21.43
N GLU A 280 0.07 1.00 20.39
CA GLU A 280 1.51 1.26 20.27
C GLU A 280 1.79 2.76 20.07
N GLU A 281 0.97 3.47 19.29
CA GLU A 281 1.09 4.92 19.13
C GLU A 281 0.82 5.67 20.44
N GLU A 282 -0.20 5.27 21.19
CA GLU A 282 -0.48 5.81 22.52
C GLU A 282 0.66 5.52 23.50
N ARG A 283 1.24 4.32 23.46
CA ARG A 283 2.41 3.97 24.28
C ARG A 283 3.60 4.84 23.93
N ARG A 284 3.90 5.02 22.65
CA ARG A 284 4.99 5.90 22.18
C ARG A 284 4.79 7.35 22.59
N LYS A 285 3.56 7.89 22.49
CA LYS A 285 3.25 9.25 22.94
C LYS A 285 3.50 9.43 24.44
N LYS A 286 3.09 8.45 25.25
CA LYS A 286 3.38 8.48 26.70
C LYS A 286 4.87 8.40 27.01
N GLU A 287 5.62 7.53 26.33
CA GLU A 287 7.08 7.45 26.48
C GLU A 287 7.80 8.75 26.03
N GLU A 288 7.27 9.46 25.03
CA GLU A 288 7.77 10.76 24.57
C GLU A 288 7.42 11.88 25.57
N GLU A 289 6.19 11.90 26.11
CA GLU A 289 5.76 12.83 27.15
C GLU A 289 6.56 12.66 28.47
N GLU A 290 6.78 11.41 28.91
CA GLU A 290 7.57 11.10 30.12
C GLU A 290 9.03 11.56 29.98
N LYS A 291 9.67 11.32 28.83
CA LYS A 291 11.02 11.82 28.56
C LYS A 291 11.09 13.34 28.56
N GLN A 292 10.06 13.99 28.01
CA GLN A 292 10.00 15.45 28.00
C GLN A 292 9.85 16.01 29.42
N THR A 293 9.09 15.36 30.30
CA THR A 293 9.00 15.76 31.72
C THR A 293 10.28 15.50 32.52
N ASP A 294 10.99 14.40 32.23
CA ASP A 294 12.28 14.11 32.87
C ASP A 294 13.36 15.10 32.42
N ASP A 295 13.40 15.45 31.14
CA ASP A 295 14.33 16.46 30.60
C ASP A 295 14.03 17.86 31.17
N GLU A 296 12.75 18.26 31.31
CA GLU A 296 12.35 19.51 31.97
C GLU A 296 12.68 19.52 33.47
N ALA A 297 12.55 18.39 34.16
CA ALA A 297 12.94 18.28 35.57
C ALA A 297 14.46 18.42 35.74
N VAL A 298 15.27 17.83 34.86
CA VAL A 298 16.73 17.95 34.88
C VAL A 298 17.19 19.38 34.60
N GLU A 299 16.53 20.11 33.69
CA GLU A 299 16.82 21.53 33.44
C GLU A 299 16.54 22.40 34.67
N MET A 300 15.45 22.13 35.40
CA MET A 300 15.08 22.87 36.60
C MET A 300 16.05 22.69 37.78
N TYR A 301 16.69 21.52 37.89
CA TYR A 301 17.72 21.27 38.91
C TYR A 301 19.08 21.88 38.54
N LEU A 302 19.39 22.04 37.25
CA LEU A 302 20.64 22.67 36.80
C LEU A 302 20.62 24.20 36.99
N ASP A 303 19.44 24.83 36.90
CA ASP A 303 19.28 26.26 37.15
C ASP A 303 19.26 26.63 38.65
N SER A 304 19.14 25.66 39.56
CA SER A 304 19.18 25.92 41.01
C SER A 304 20.59 25.82 41.64
N ASP A 305 21.58 25.29 40.92
CA ASP A 305 22.94 25.05 41.42
C ASP A 305 23.96 26.12 40.96
N THR A 306 23.53 27.19 40.30
CA THR A 306 24.41 28.23 39.72
C THR A 306 24.46 29.56 40.49
N ASP A 307 23.81 29.69 41.65
CA ASP A 307 23.76 30.97 42.38
C ASP A 307 24.14 30.81 43.86
N ASP A 308 25.38 30.39 44.12
CA ASP A 308 26.05 30.66 45.41
C ASP A 308 27.56 30.38 45.29
N SER A 309 28.34 31.36 44.79
CA SER A 309 29.74 31.58 45.21
C SER A 309 30.44 32.72 44.45
N GLU A 310 29.87 33.93 44.43
CA GLU A 310 30.67 35.15 44.27
C GLU A 310 30.12 36.25 45.20
N ALA A 311 30.37 36.12 46.50
CA ALA A 311 30.36 37.26 47.42
C ALA A 311 31.29 37.01 48.62
N GLU A 312 32.36 37.83 48.64
CA GLU A 312 33.31 38.14 49.72
C GLU A 312 34.44 37.15 50.06
#